data_AF-A0A286N6M6-F1
#
_entry.id   AF-A0A286N6M6-F1
#
_cell.length_a   1.000
_cell.length_b   1.000
_cell.length_c   1.000
_cell.angle_alpha   90.00
_cell.angle_beta   90.00
_cell.angle_gamma   90.00
#
_symmetry.space_group_name_H-M   'P 1'
#
loop_
_entity.id
_entity.type
_entity.pdbx_description
1 polymer ?
#
loop_
_entity_poly.entity_id
_entity_poly.type
_entity_poly.pdbx_seq_one_letter_code
_entity_poly.pdbx_strand_id
1 'polypeptide(L)' 'VEIWLQTFAPGSATPIHRHSCEEVFVVLKGNGTLYLSETHGNFPGKPIEFPFFANSTIHIPINDAHQ' A
#
# COMPACT_ATOMS: atom_id res chain seq x y z
N VAL A 1 9.39 -14.12 8.99
CA VAL A 1 8.03 -13.52 9.04
C VAL A 1 8.07 -12.41 10.05
N GLU A 2 7.66 -11.22 9.62
CA GLU A 2 7.57 -10.02 10.43
C GLU A 2 6.12 -9.54 10.38
N ILE A 3 5.60 -9.01 11.49
CA ILE A 3 4.20 -8.60 11.63
C ILE A 3 4.16 -7.25 12.31
N TRP A 4 3.48 -6.30 11.69
CA TRP A 4 3.30 -4.95 12.22
C TRP A 4 1.84 -4.68 12.56
N LEU A 5 1.63 -3.82 13.55
CA LEU A 5 0.35 -3.20 13.84
C LEU A 5 0.54 -1.69 13.79
N GLN A 6 -0.14 -1.04 12.85
CA GLN A 6 -0.01 0.40 12.62
C GLN A 6 -1.39 1.06 12.64
N THR A 7 -1.44 2.33 13.02
CA THR A 7 -2.64 3.17 12.97
C THR A 7 -2.25 4.52 12.41
N PHE A 8 -3.04 4.98 11.43
CA PHE A 8 -2.81 6.22 10.71
C PHE A 8 -3.89 7.24 11.08
N ALA A 9 -3.48 8.49 11.33
CA ALA A 9 -4.43 9.58 11.55
C ALA A 9 -5.09 10.00 10.23
N PRO A 10 -6.30 10.59 10.25
CA PRO A 10 -6.95 11.08 9.04
C PRO A 10 -6.05 12.02 8.23
N GLY A 11 -5.93 11.78 6.93
CA GLY A 11 -5.10 12.57 6.01
C GLY A 11 -3.59 12.29 6.06
N SER A 12 -3.13 11.36 6.91
CA SER A 12 -1.73 10.90 6.86
C SER A 12 -1.49 9.92 5.71
N ALA A 13 -0.24 9.83 5.27
CA ALA A 13 0.20 8.92 4.22
C ALA A 13 1.59 8.35 4.55
N THR A 14 1.88 7.17 4.06
CA THR A 14 3.25 6.62 4.06
C THR A 14 4.11 7.37 3.03
N PRO A 15 5.45 7.28 3.07
CA PRO A 15 6.25 7.67 1.91
C PRO A 15 5.92 6.81 0.69
N ILE A 16 6.06 7.34 -0.52
CA ILE A 16 6.03 6.50 -1.72
C ILE A 16 7.27 5.58 -1.70
N HIS A 17 7.06 4.27 -1.70
CA HIS A 17 8.15 3.32 -1.51
C HIS A 17 7.92 1.98 -2.23
N ARG A 18 8.92 1.11 -2.19
CA ARG A 18 8.88 -0.28 -2.66
C ARG A 18 9.79 -1.16 -1.81
N HIS A 19 9.57 -2.46 -1.86
CA HIS A 19 10.42 -3.45 -1.20
C HIS A 19 10.48 -4.75 -2.00
N SER A 20 11.63 -5.42 -1.92
CA SER A 20 11.86 -6.72 -2.57
C SER A 20 11.36 -7.89 -1.72
N CYS A 21 10.14 -7.76 -1.19
CA CYS A 21 9.43 -8.79 -0.42
C CYS A 21 7.92 -8.69 -0.67
N GLU A 22 7.19 -9.76 -0.35
CA GLU A 22 5.73 -9.73 -0.29
C GLU A 22 5.26 -8.88 0.90
N GLU A 23 4.19 -8.12 0.72
CA GLU A 23 3.52 -7.38 1.78
C GLU A 23 1.99 -7.56 1.67
N VAL A 24 1.35 -7.82 2.82
CA VAL A 24 -0.08 -8.02 2.93
C VAL A 24 -0.65 -7.13 4.02
N PHE A 25 -1.62 -6.29 3.66
CA PHE A 25 -2.39 -5.52 4.63
C PHE A 25 -3.73 -6.19 4.91
N VAL A 26 -4.12 -6.23 6.18
CA VAL A 26 -5.47 -6.55 6.62
C VAL A 26 -6.04 -5.31 7.31
N VAL A 27 -7.08 -4.71 6.73
CA VAL A 27 -7.64 -3.45 7.23
C VAL A 27 -8.59 -3.75 8.39
N LEU A 28 -8.10 -3.57 9.63
CA LEU A 28 -8.89 -3.87 10.83
C LEU A 28 -10.01 -2.86 11.10
N LYS A 29 -9.76 -1.57 10.84
CA LYS A 29 -10.73 -0.46 11.03
C LYS A 29 -10.44 0.68 10.03
N GLY A 30 -11.47 1.46 9.71
CA GLY A 30 -11.34 2.66 8.88
C GLY A 30 -11.47 2.40 7.37
N ASN A 31 -11.03 3.38 6.59
CA ASN A 31 -10.95 3.34 5.13
C ASN A 31 -9.77 4.19 4.66
N GLY A 32 -9.45 4.10 3.38
CA GLY A 32 -8.40 4.90 2.76
C GLY A 32 -8.26 4.60 1.27
N THR A 33 -7.18 5.08 0.69
CA THR A 33 -6.84 4.88 -0.72
C THR A 33 -5.45 4.27 -0.80
N LEU A 34 -5.31 3.15 -1.51
CA LEU A 34 -4.03 2.63 -1.95
C LEU A 34 -3.68 3.28 -3.28
N TYR A 35 -2.47 3.82 -3.39
CA TYR A 35 -1.88 4.22 -4.66
C TYR A 35 -0.91 3.12 -5.10
N LEU A 36 -1.15 2.50 -6.25
CA LEU A 36 -0.29 1.43 -6.78
C LEU A 36 0.21 1.77 -8.17
N SER A 37 1.50 1.57 -8.40
CA SER A 37 2.12 1.77 -9.71
C SER A 37 3.04 0.60 -10.05
N GLU A 38 2.82 0.01 -11.22
CA GLU A 38 3.70 -1.03 -11.76
C GLU A 38 5.10 -0.47 -11.97
N THR A 39 6.11 -1.15 -11.42
CA THR A 39 7.51 -0.73 -11.56
C THR A 39 8.16 -1.28 -12.82
N HIS A 40 7.72 -0.80 -13.98
CA HIS A 40 8.42 -1.02 -15.25
C HIS A 40 9.26 0.22 -15.61
N GLY A 41 10.44 0.36 -14.99
CA GLY A 41 11.42 1.39 -15.35
C GLY A 41 12.03 2.12 -14.14
N ASN A 42 12.62 3.29 -14.39
CA ASN A 42 13.33 4.05 -13.36
C ASN A 42 12.41 4.88 -12.44
N PHE A 43 11.14 5.06 -12.83
CA PHE A 43 10.17 5.90 -12.12
C PHE A 43 8.81 5.19 -12.05
N PRO A 44 8.04 5.38 -10.96
CA PRO A 44 6.77 4.70 -10.77
C PRO A 44 5.70 5.12 -11.80
N GLY A 45 5.74 6.36 -12.29
CA GLY A 45 4.68 6.88 -13.17
C GLY A 45 3.46 7.37 -12.39
N LYS A 46 2.31 7.46 -13.07
CA LYS A 46 1.04 7.86 -12.43
C LYS A 46 0.40 6.63 -11.77
N PRO A 47 0.10 6.66 -10.46
CA PRO A 47 -0.49 5.52 -9.77
C PRO A 47 -1.96 5.32 -10.18
N ILE A 48 -2.42 4.08 -10.02
CA ILE A 48 -3.82 3.72 -9.99
C ILE A 48 -4.30 3.81 -8.53
N GLU A 49 -5.50 4.38 -8.35
CA GLU A 49 -6.10 4.57 -7.03
C GLU A 49 -7.12 3.48 -6.72
N PHE A 50 -6.96 2.81 -5.59
CA PHE A 50 -7.88 1.79 -5.10
C PHE A 50 -8.45 2.18 -3.74
N PRO A 51 -9.77 2.42 -3.61
CA PRO A 51 -10.37 2.62 -2.31
C PRO A 51 -10.40 1.30 -1.53
N PHE A 52 -10.10 1.35 -0.24
CA PHE A 52 -10.23 0.21 0.66
C PHE A 52 -11.05 0.57 1.89
N PHE A 53 -11.62 -0.45 2.54
CA PHE A 53 -12.49 -0.31 3.71
C PHE A 53 -12.14 -1.37 4.77
N ALA A 54 -12.68 -1.23 5.97
CA ALA A 54 -12.56 -2.23 7.02
C ALA A 54 -12.93 -3.63 6.48
N ASN A 55 -12.18 -4.65 6.91
CA ASN A 55 -12.26 -6.03 6.45
C ASN A 55 -11.75 -6.30 5.01
N SER A 56 -11.09 -5.32 4.37
CA SER A 56 -10.34 -5.57 3.13
C SER A 56 -9.01 -6.27 3.41
N THR A 57 -8.56 -7.09 2.46
CA THR A 57 -7.19 -7.62 2.41
C THR A 57 -6.54 -7.12 1.13
N ILE A 58 -5.33 -6.59 1.24
CA ILE A 58 -4.57 -6.00 0.12
C ILE A 58 -3.25 -6.75 0.03
N HIS A 59 -2.89 -7.18 -1.17
CA HIS A 59 -1.59 -7.78 -1.46
C HIS A 59 -0.82 -6.84 -2.39
N ILE A 60 0.38 -6.43 -1.98
CA ILE A 60 1.26 -5.59 -2.79
C ILE A 60 2.18 -6.50 -3.61
N PRO A 61 2.16 -6.43 -4.95
CA PRO A 61 3.11 -7.17 -5.78
C PRO A 61 4.56 -6.78 -5.43
N ILE A 62 5.44 -7.78 -5.46
CA ILE A 62 6.86 -7.59 -5.11
C ILE A 62 7.46 -6.49 -5.98
N ASN A 63 8.17 -5.55 -5.34
CA ASN A 63 8.83 -4.38 -5.91
C ASN A 63 7.93 -3.27 -6.48
N ASP A 64 6.60 -3.43 -6.51
CA ASP A 64 5.75 -2.35 -6.97
C ASP A 64 5.76 -1.14 -6.03
N ALA A 65 5.77 0.03 -6.65
CA ALA A 65 5.77 1.29 -5.92
C ALA A 65 4.36 1.59 -5.42
N HIS A 66 4.24 1.90 -4.14
CA HIS A 66 2.95 2.12 -3.51
C HIS A 66 3.02 3.15 -2.38
N GLN A 67 1.84 3.61 -1.96
CA GLN A 67 1.62 4.52 -0.84
C GLN A 67 0.28 4.23 -0.15
#